data_AF-A0A147BJG4-F1
#
_entry.id   AF-A0A147BJG4-F1
#
_cell.length_a   1.000
_cell.length_b   1.000
_cell.length_c   1.000
_cell.angle_alpha   90.00
_cell.angle_beta   90.00
_cell.angle_gamma   90.00
#
_symmetry.space_group_name_H-M   'P 1'
#
loop_
_entity.id
_entity.type
_entity.pdbx_description
1 polymer ?
#
loop_
_entity_poly.entity_id
_entity_poly.type
_entity_poly.pdbx_seq_one_letter_code
_entity_poly.pdbx_strand_id
1 'polypeptide(L)'
;EERVVTEERELDRNVLIENLTRGGLKFPQSVVINAVLHTQLVLEKLTLKENATRFHAEGNQREVLLSLSRNLLLDNEDLDICNNGHHPDTVLSNVLWAAANRLLKNYVQMKTDQLRSRKAAVHLKKLQTLK
;
A
#
# COMPACT_ATOMS: atom_id res chain seq x y z
N GLU A 1 -27.64 -24.74 2.80
CA GLU A 1 -27.16 -23.34 2.84
C GLU A 1 -26.55 -23.11 4.21
N GLU A 2 -25.22 -23.15 4.29
CA GLU A 2 -24.48 -22.95 5.54
C GLU A 2 -24.25 -21.44 5.69
N ARG A 3 -25.00 -20.81 6.61
CA ARG A 3 -24.84 -19.39 6.94
C ARG A 3 -23.54 -19.23 7.72
N VAL A 4 -22.52 -18.70 7.06
CA VAL A 4 -21.32 -18.18 7.73
C VAL A 4 -21.77 -16.96 8.54
N VAL A 5 -21.92 -17.15 9.84
CA VAL A 5 -22.06 -16.06 10.79
C VAL A 5 -20.68 -15.40 10.87
N THR A 6 -20.50 -14.31 10.13
CA THR A 6 -19.42 -13.35 10.41
C THR A 6 -19.78 -12.70 11.73
N GLU A 7 -19.20 -13.20 12.83
CA GLU A 7 -19.13 -12.44 14.08
C GLU A 7 -18.42 -11.13 13.76
N GLU A 8 -19.20 -10.05 13.65
CA GLU A 8 -18.68 -8.69 13.69
C GLU A 8 -18.10 -8.48 15.09
N ARG A 9 -16.87 -8.94 15.29
CA ARG A 9 -16.05 -8.46 16.39
C ARG A 9 -15.86 -6.97 16.13
N GLU A 10 -16.47 -6.13 16.97
CA GLU A 10 -16.07 -4.74 17.15
C GLU A 10 -14.60 -4.74 17.59
N LEU A 11 -13.70 -4.88 16.62
CA LEU A 11 -12.30 -4.59 16.81
C LEU A 11 -12.25 -3.08 17.04
N ASP A 12 -11.89 -2.67 18.26
CA ASP A 12 -11.57 -1.27 18.55
C ASP A 12 -10.75 -0.73 17.39
N ARG A 13 -11.28 0.31 16.74
CA ARG A 13 -10.69 0.84 15.51
C ARG A 13 -9.25 1.23 15.86
N ASN A 14 -8.28 0.48 15.34
CA ASN A 14 -6.83 0.67 15.46
C ASN A 14 -6.04 -0.11 16.53
N VAL A 15 -6.56 -1.19 17.16
CA VAL A 15 -5.80 -2.01 18.15
C VAL A 15 -4.37 -2.36 17.71
N LEU A 16 -4.15 -2.70 16.43
CA LEU A 16 -2.81 -3.04 15.91
C LEU A 16 -1.85 -1.85 15.94
N ILE A 17 -2.36 -0.64 15.71
CA ILE A 17 -1.57 0.59 15.70
C ILE A 17 -1.37 1.06 17.14
N GLU A 18 -2.40 1.01 17.98
CA GLU A 18 -2.34 1.40 19.40
C GLU A 18 -1.21 0.68 20.13
N ASN A 19 -1.08 -0.63 19.93
CA ASN A 19 -0.03 -1.46 20.51
C ASN A 19 1.39 -1.15 19.99
N LEU A 20 1.52 -0.47 18.85
CA LEU A 20 2.80 -0.02 18.29
C LEU A 20 3.15 1.40 18.75
N THR A 21 2.15 2.20 19.13
CA THR A 21 2.38 3.56 19.63
C THR A 21 2.82 3.51 21.10
N ARG A 22 3.94 4.13 21.45
CA ARG A 22 4.27 4.45 22.85
C ARG A 22 3.58 5.76 23.30
N GLY A 23 2.35 6.01 22.83
CA GLY A 23 1.60 7.25 23.08
C GLY A 23 2.03 8.48 22.26
N GLY A 24 2.91 8.32 21.26
CA GLY A 24 3.48 9.45 20.50
C GLY A 24 3.01 9.62 19.04
N LEU A 25 2.25 8.66 18.49
CA LEU A 25 1.78 8.72 17.10
C LEU A 25 0.32 9.16 17.07
N LYS A 26 -0.01 10.12 16.20
CA LYS A 26 -1.40 10.50 15.91
C LYS A 26 -2.02 9.42 15.01
N PHE A 27 -3.24 9.00 15.35
CA PHE A 27 -3.99 8.04 14.55
C PHE A 27 -4.58 8.73 13.32
N PRO A 28 -4.33 8.21 12.10
CA PRO A 28 -4.96 8.74 10.90
C PRO A 28 -6.47 8.48 10.93
N GLN A 29 -7.24 9.38 10.30
CA GLN A 29 -8.67 9.17 10.08
C GLN A 29 -8.89 7.94 9.18
N SER A 30 -10.05 7.28 9.32
CA SER A 30 -10.42 6.10 8.53
C SER A 30 -10.33 6.36 7.02
N VAL A 31 -10.75 7.55 6.58
CA VAL A 31 -10.68 7.99 5.18
C VAL A 31 -9.24 7.98 4.68
N VAL A 32 -8.28 8.46 5.46
CA VAL A 32 -6.85 8.42 5.11
C VAL A 32 -6.33 6.98 5.03
N ILE A 33 -6.76 6.11 5.95
CA ILE A 33 -6.38 4.69 5.94
C ILE A 33 -6.93 4.01 4.68
N ASN A 34 -8.20 4.26 4.36
CA ASN A 34 -8.88 3.70 3.19
C ASN A 34 -8.24 4.18 1.88
N ALA A 35 -7.93 5.47 1.74
CA ALA A 35 -7.22 5.99 0.57
C ALA A 35 -5.85 5.30 0.36
N VAL A 36 -5.09 5.10 1.44
CA VAL A 36 -3.79 4.40 1.39
C VAL A 36 -3.97 2.93 1.03
N LEU A 37 -4.93 2.24 1.66
CA LEU A 37 -5.24 0.84 1.40
C LEU A 37 -5.71 0.64 -0.05
N HIS A 38 -6.58 1.51 -0.53
CA HIS A 38 -7.06 1.51 -1.90
C HIS A 38 -5.89 1.66 -2.89
N THR A 39 -4.98 2.61 -2.64
CA THR A 39 -3.77 2.78 -3.46
C THR A 39 -2.90 1.51 -3.47
N GLN A 40 -2.80 0.81 -2.34
CA GLN A 40 -2.09 -0.47 -2.26
C GLN A 40 -2.76 -1.56 -3.11
N LEU A 41 -4.09 -1.67 -3.06
CA LEU A 41 -4.83 -2.62 -3.89
C LEU A 41 -4.63 -2.34 -5.39
N VAL A 42 -4.66 -1.07 -5.79
CA VAL A 42 -4.36 -0.67 -7.18
C VAL A 42 -2.95 -1.10 -7.57
N LEU A 43 -1.94 -0.87 -6.72
CA LEU A 43 -0.57 -1.31 -6.98
C LEU A 43 -0.46 -2.84 -7.11
N GLU A 44 -1.16 -3.59 -6.26
CA GLU A 44 -1.20 -5.06 -6.36
C GLU A 44 -1.78 -5.50 -7.71
N LYS A 45 -2.90 -4.90 -8.15
CA LYS A 45 -3.50 -5.19 -9.46
C LYS A 45 -2.60 -4.84 -10.63
N LEU A 46 -1.86 -3.73 -10.55
CA LEU A 46 -0.88 -3.32 -11.56
C LEU A 46 0.33 -4.25 -11.62
N THR A 47 0.69 -4.87 -10.50
CA THR A 47 1.85 -5.77 -10.39
C THR A 47 1.50 -7.25 -10.52
N LEU A 48 0.22 -7.59 -10.79
CA LEU A 48 -0.20 -8.93 -11.20
C LEU A 48 0.37 -9.29 -12.58
N LYS A 49 0.56 -10.59 -12.83
CA LYS A 49 1.26 -11.11 -14.03
C LYS A 49 0.75 -10.54 -15.35
N GLU A 50 -0.55 -10.28 -15.45
CA GLU A 50 -1.22 -9.77 -16.65
C GLU A 50 -0.85 -8.32 -16.98
N ASN A 51 -0.65 -7.49 -15.96
CA ASN A 51 -0.44 -6.04 -16.11
C ASN A 51 1.02 -5.62 -15.84
N ALA A 52 1.78 -6.44 -15.11
CA ALA A 52 3.08 -6.10 -14.58
C ALA A 52 4.08 -5.69 -15.66
N THR A 53 4.06 -6.34 -16.83
CA THR A 53 4.99 -6.03 -17.93
C THR A 53 4.76 -4.61 -18.45
N ARG A 54 3.50 -4.25 -18.70
CA ARG A 54 3.11 -2.90 -19.15
C ARG A 54 3.43 -1.89 -18.08
N PHE A 55 3.01 -2.13 -16.83
CA PHE A 55 3.28 -1.23 -15.72
C PHE A 55 4.78 -0.99 -15.48
N HIS A 56 5.61 -2.03 -15.57
CA HIS A 56 7.06 -1.87 -15.39
C HIS A 56 7.74 -1.15 -16.56
N ALA A 57 7.15 -1.15 -17.75
CA ALA A 57 7.66 -0.42 -18.91
C ALA A 57 7.36 1.09 -18.85
N GLU A 58 6.45 1.52 -17.97
CA GLU A 58 6.09 2.94 -17.82
C GLU A 58 7.24 3.76 -17.24
N GLY A 59 7.55 4.89 -17.87
CA GLY A 59 8.59 5.82 -17.41
C GLY A 59 8.24 6.52 -16.09
N ASN A 60 6.94 6.62 -15.77
CA ASN A 60 6.46 7.25 -14.54
C ASN A 60 5.38 6.41 -13.86
N GLN A 61 5.80 5.27 -13.29
CA GLN A 61 4.95 4.35 -12.54
C GLN A 61 4.15 5.01 -11.40
N ARG A 62 4.70 6.07 -10.80
CA ARG A 62 4.02 6.84 -9.75
C ARG A 62 2.80 7.55 -10.30
N GLU A 63 2.93 8.23 -11.44
CA GLU A 63 1.80 8.96 -12.04
C GLU A 63 0.69 8.00 -12.49
N VAL A 64 1.06 6.84 -13.03
CA VAL A 64 0.10 5.78 -13.37
C VAL A 64 -0.64 5.29 -12.13
N LEU A 65 0.07 5.02 -11.03
CA LEU A 65 -0.54 4.59 -9.78
C LEU A 65 -1.47 5.68 -9.21
N LEU A 66 -1.03 6.94 -9.22
CA LEU A 66 -1.79 8.07 -8.68
C LEU A 66 -3.04 8.36 -9.50
N SER A 67 -2.92 8.42 -10.82
CA SER A 67 -4.05 8.67 -11.72
C SER A 67 -5.14 7.62 -11.55
N LEU A 68 -4.77 6.33 -11.54
CA LEU A 68 -5.71 5.24 -11.30
C LEU A 68 -6.33 5.28 -9.90
N SER A 69 -5.51 5.55 -8.87
CA SER A 69 -6.01 5.61 -7.49
C SER A 69 -6.96 6.78 -7.28
N ARG A 70 -6.68 7.96 -7.84
CA ARG A 70 -7.56 9.13 -7.79
C ARG A 70 -8.88 8.86 -8.51
N ASN A 71 -8.83 8.37 -9.74
CA ASN A 71 -10.03 8.11 -10.54
C ASN A 71 -11.01 7.15 -9.86
N LEU A 72 -10.51 6.20 -9.07
CA LEU A 72 -11.32 5.23 -8.35
C LEU A 72 -11.80 5.72 -6.97
N LEU A 73 -11.16 6.75 -6.40
CA LEU A 73 -11.51 7.33 -5.10
C LEU A 73 -12.49 8.50 -5.18
N LEU A 74 -12.57 9.18 -6.33
CA LEU A 74 -13.41 10.38 -6.53
C LEU A 74 -14.91 10.17 -6.25
N ASP A 75 -15.37 8.92 -6.17
CA ASP A 75 -16.78 8.60 -5.93
C ASP A 75 -17.13 8.35 -4.45
N ASN A 76 -16.16 8.27 -3.51
CA ASN A 76 -16.42 7.58 -2.22
C ASN A 76 -15.91 8.23 -0.92
N GLU A 77 -15.20 9.38 -0.92
CA GLU A 77 -14.57 9.86 0.32
C GLU A 77 -14.72 11.37 0.60
N ASP A 78 -15.55 11.68 1.61
CA ASP A 78 -15.66 13.02 2.20
C ASP A 78 -14.52 13.25 3.21
N LEU A 79 -13.44 13.88 2.76
CA LEU A 79 -12.45 14.47 3.67
C LEU A 79 -12.93 15.84 4.15
N ASP A 80 -12.80 16.13 5.44
CA ASP A 80 -13.09 17.45 5.97
C ASP A 80 -12.05 18.49 5.52
N ILE A 81 -12.45 19.76 5.50
CA ILE A 81 -11.52 20.90 5.34
C ILE A 81 -10.54 20.88 6.51
N CYS A 82 -9.23 20.89 6.22
CA CYS A 82 -8.24 20.81 7.29
C CYS A 82 -8.17 22.11 8.11
N ASN A 83 -7.60 22.04 9.33
CA ASN A 83 -7.44 23.19 10.23
C ASN A 83 -6.69 24.39 9.62
N ASN A 84 -5.92 24.17 8.55
CA ASN A 84 -5.20 25.21 7.81
C ASN A 84 -5.99 25.74 6.59
N GLY A 85 -7.24 25.33 6.40
CA GLY A 85 -8.12 25.77 5.33
C GLY A 85 -7.88 25.13 3.96
N HIS A 86 -7.08 24.05 3.87
CA HIS A 86 -6.87 23.38 2.58
C HIS A 86 -8.10 22.60 2.15
N HIS A 87 -8.38 22.63 0.85
CA HIS A 87 -9.44 21.84 0.23
C HIS A 87 -9.20 20.33 0.43
N PRO A 88 -10.25 19.54 0.70
CA PRO A 88 -10.19 18.08 0.82
C PRO A 88 -9.35 17.39 -0.28
N ASP A 89 -9.55 17.76 -1.55
CA ASP A 89 -8.80 17.21 -2.68
C ASP A 89 -7.29 17.45 -2.61
N THR A 90 -6.88 18.59 -2.05
CA THR A 90 -5.47 18.92 -1.87
C THR A 90 -4.86 18.03 -0.79
N VAL A 91 -5.59 17.80 0.30
CA VAL A 91 -5.18 16.91 1.38
C VAL A 91 -5.07 15.48 0.85
N LEU A 92 -6.10 14.99 0.14
CA LEU A 92 -6.10 13.67 -0.48
C LEU A 92 -4.94 13.49 -1.45
N SER A 93 -4.69 14.48 -2.31
CA SER A 93 -3.61 14.46 -3.27
C SER A 93 -2.25 14.29 -2.60
N ASN A 94 -2.02 14.98 -1.48
CA ASN A 94 -0.78 14.86 -0.71
C ASN A 94 -0.66 13.49 -0.02
N VAL A 95 -1.76 12.97 0.53
CA VAL A 95 -1.81 11.62 1.11
C VAL A 95 -1.47 10.56 0.06
N LEU A 96 -2.14 10.59 -1.08
CA LEU A 96 -1.92 9.66 -2.18
C LEU A 96 -0.49 9.75 -2.72
N TRP A 97 0.05 10.97 -2.85
CA TRP A 97 1.43 11.17 -3.27
C TRP A 97 2.43 10.51 -2.31
N ALA A 98 2.27 10.72 -1.00
CA ALA A 98 3.10 10.10 0.01
C ALA A 98 2.96 8.57 0.00
N ALA A 99 1.73 8.07 -0.11
CA ALA A 99 1.40 6.65 -0.19
C ALA A 99 2.09 6.00 -1.41
N ALA A 100 1.87 6.53 -2.61
CA ALA A 100 2.43 5.99 -3.84
C ALA A 100 3.96 5.90 -3.80
N ASN A 101 4.64 6.95 -3.32
CA ASN A 101 6.10 6.91 -3.16
C ASN A 101 6.55 5.81 -2.19
N ARG A 102 5.85 5.66 -1.06
CA ARG A 102 6.21 4.65 -0.06
C ARG A 102 5.95 3.23 -0.55
N LEU A 103 4.78 3.01 -1.15
CA LEU A 103 4.36 1.71 -1.64
C LEU A 103 5.24 1.22 -2.79
N LEU A 104 5.56 2.09 -3.76
CA LEU A 104 6.49 1.74 -4.86
C LEU A 104 7.88 1.41 -4.33
N LYS A 105 8.41 2.20 -3.40
CA LYS A 105 9.70 1.93 -2.76
C LYS A 105 9.69 0.57 -2.05
N ASN A 106 8.65 0.30 -1.26
CA ASN A 106 8.50 -0.97 -0.55
C ASN A 106 8.39 -2.15 -1.55
N TYR A 107 7.64 -1.99 -2.63
CA TYR A 107 7.49 -3.00 -3.67
C TYR A 107 8.83 -3.38 -4.31
N VAL A 108 9.62 -2.38 -4.74
CA VAL A 108 10.94 -2.60 -5.35
C VAL A 108 11.90 -3.23 -4.34
N GLN A 109 11.89 -2.77 -3.10
CA GLN A 109 12.69 -3.34 -2.02
C GLN A 109 12.36 -4.81 -1.81
N MET A 110 11.06 -5.15 -1.69
CA MET A 110 10.59 -6.52 -1.51
C MET A 110 11.03 -7.43 -2.67
N LYS A 111 10.92 -6.98 -3.92
CA LYS A 111 11.38 -7.75 -5.09
C LYS A 111 12.89 -7.95 -5.07
N THR A 112 13.64 -6.92 -4.70
CA THR A 112 15.10 -6.98 -4.61
C THR A 112 15.54 -7.95 -3.52
N ASP A 113 14.91 -7.91 -2.35
CA ASP A 113 15.22 -8.81 -1.24
C ASP A 113 14.90 -10.27 -1.60
N GLN A 114 13.78 -10.53 -2.27
CA GLN A 114 13.46 -11.87 -2.80
C GLN A 114 14.56 -12.39 -3.74
N LEU A 115 15.07 -11.55 -4.64
CA LEU A 115 16.16 -11.92 -5.55
C LEU A 115 17.47 -12.18 -4.80
N ARG A 116 17.80 -11.35 -3.80
CA ARG A 116 19.00 -11.53 -2.95
C ARG A 116 18.93 -12.84 -2.17
N SER A 117 17.80 -13.13 -1.53
CA SER A 117 17.60 -14.39 -0.80
C SER A 117 17.72 -15.61 -1.70
N ARG A 118 17.16 -15.56 -2.92
CA ARG A 118 17.31 -16.65 -3.91
C ARG A 118 18.76 -16.86 -4.33
N LYS A 119 19.50 -15.78 -4.61
CA LYS A 119 20.93 -15.86 -4.95
C LYS A 119 21.77 -16.44 -3.81
N ALA A 120 21.52 -16.01 -2.57
CA ALA A 120 22.19 -16.54 -1.40
C ALA A 120 21.93 -18.05 -1.22
N ALA A 121 20.68 -18.49 -1.40
CA ALA A 121 20.30 -19.90 -1.32
C ALA A 121 21.01 -20.75 -2.40
N VAL A 122 21.11 -20.25 -3.64
CA VAL A 122 21.84 -20.94 -4.73
C VAL A 122 23.34 -21.02 -4.42
N HIS A 123 23.94 -19.94 -3.91
CA HIS A 123 25.35 -19.91 -3.54
C HIS A 123 25.67 -20.93 -2.44
N LEU A 124 24.81 -21.01 -1.41
CA LEU A 124 24.96 -21.97 -0.32
C LEU A 124 24.87 -23.43 -0.81
N LYS A 125 23.94 -23.73 -1.74
CA LYS A 125 23.86 -25.06 -2.36
C LYS A 125 25.13 -25.42 -3.14
N LYS A 126 25.70 -24.49 -3.91
CA LYS A 126 26.95 -24.73 -4.65
C LYS A 126 28.13 -25.05 -3.72
N LEU A 127 28.25 -24.34 -2.60
CA LEU A 127 29.29 -24.61 -1.60
C LEU A 127 29.14 -25.99 -0.94
N GLN A 128 27.90 -26.47 -0.76
CA GLN A 128 27.64 -27.79 -0.19
C GLN A 128 27.97 -28.95 -1.16
N THR A 129 27.83 -28.73 -2.47
CA THR A 129 28.11 -29.74 -3.51
C THR A 129 29.58 -29.82 -3.94
N LEU A 130 30.45 -28.94 -3.39
CA LEU A 130 31.89 -28.90 -3.68
C LEU A 130 32.74 -29.61 -2.61
N LYS A 131 32.10 -30.39 -1.73
CA LYS A 131 32.77 -31.32 -0.81
C LYS A 131 32.84 -32.71 -1.44
#